data_AF-A0A8C5SMN6-F1
#
_entry.id   AF-A0A8C5SMN6-F1
#
_cell.length_a   1.000
_cell.length_b   1.000
_cell.length_c   1.000
_cell.angle_alpha   90.00
_cell.angle_beta   90.00
_cell.angle_gamma   90.00
#
_symmetry.space_group_name_H-M   'P 1'
#
loop_
_entity.id
_entity.type
_entity.pdbx_description
1 polymer ?
#
loop_
_entity_poly.entity_id
_entity_poly.type
_entity_poly.pdbx_seq_one_letter_code
_entity_poly.pdbx_strand_id
1 'polypeptide(L)'
;HPSEKCTNHNEVAAIQIRFPYKLLVILERYSKEKILPALNRVKFLVPQDFTMGQFVAIIWNWMGLTSMQVFYFLMNRNHSLVNMSTTMANVYATVKDEDSFLK
;
A
#
# COMPACT_ATOMS: atom_id res chain seq x y z
N HIS A 1 -18.23 6.68 1.29
CA HIS A 1 -17.58 7.93 1.73
C HIS A 1 -16.51 8.28 0.70
N PRO A 2 -16.48 9.51 0.19
CA PRO A 2 -15.44 9.92 -0.76
C PRO A 2 -14.14 9.97 0.05
N SER A 3 -13.28 8.96 -0.09
CA SER A 3 -11.94 8.98 0.51
C SER A 3 -11.28 10.27 0.04
N GLU A 4 -10.97 11.12 1.02
CA GLU A 4 -10.72 12.53 0.83
C GLU A 4 -9.81 12.80 -0.37
N LYS A 5 -10.45 13.43 -1.35
CA LYS A 5 -9.88 14.24 -2.41
C LYS A 5 -8.49 14.77 -2.04
N CYS A 6 -7.56 14.55 -2.96
CA CYS A 6 -6.37 15.36 -3.14
C CYS A 6 -5.39 15.33 -1.96
N THR A 7 -4.58 14.28 -1.86
CA THR A 7 -3.23 14.53 -1.34
C THR A 7 -2.60 15.54 -2.30
N ASN A 8 -2.44 16.78 -1.85
CA ASN A 8 -1.98 17.89 -2.68
C ASN A 8 -0.61 17.51 -3.26
N HIS A 9 -0.39 17.66 -4.57
CA HIS A 9 0.89 17.30 -5.19
C HIS A 9 2.09 17.97 -4.48
N ASN A 10 1.87 19.16 -3.92
CA ASN A 10 2.86 19.88 -3.13
C ASN A 10 3.16 19.21 -1.78
N GLU A 11 2.15 18.60 -1.14
CA GLU A 11 2.32 17.84 0.10
C GLU A 11 3.07 16.53 -0.17
N VAL A 12 2.78 15.86 -1.28
CA VAL A 12 3.51 14.67 -1.71
C VAL A 12 4.97 14.99 -1.96
N ALA A 13 5.24 16.06 -2.71
CA ALA A 13 6.60 16.51 -2.98
C ALA A 13 7.35 16.85 -1.69
N ALA A 14 6.72 17.57 -0.76
CA ALA A 14 7.31 17.88 0.54
C ALA A 14 7.64 16.63 1.36
N ILE A 15 6.73 15.64 1.37
CA ILE A 15 6.93 14.35 2.06
C ILE A 15 8.07 13.56 1.41
N GLN A 16 8.15 13.52 0.07
CA GLN A 16 9.22 12.83 -0.66
C GLN A 16 10.58 13.48 -0.41
N ILE A 17 10.66 14.81 -0.37
CA ILE A 17 11.89 15.54 -0.02
C ILE A 17 12.30 15.22 1.43
N ARG A 18 11.33 15.17 2.36
CA ARG A 18 11.60 14.89 3.77
C ARG A 18 11.97 13.43 4.04
N PHE A 19 11.46 12.50 3.24
CA PHE A 19 11.67 11.06 3.40
C PHE A 19 12.05 10.39 2.06
N PRO A 20 13.26 10.68 1.52
CA PRO A 20 13.64 10.27 0.17
C PRO A 20 13.72 8.75 -0.02
N TYR A 21 13.89 7.99 1.07
CA TYR A 21 14.00 6.53 1.06
C TYR A 21 12.69 5.83 1.46
N LYS A 22 11.58 6.58 1.56
CA LYS A 22 10.27 6.02 1.89
C LYS A 22 9.28 6.25 0.75
N LEU A 23 8.52 5.20 0.47
CA LEU A 23 7.47 5.17 -0.53
C LEU A 23 6.12 5.45 0.13
N LEU A 24 5.30 6.26 -0.53
CA LEU A 24 3.96 6.58 -0.07
C LEU A 24 2.96 5.58 -0.65
N VAL A 25 2.48 4.68 0.21
CA VAL A 25 1.57 3.59 -0.15
C VAL A 25 0.20 3.88 0.43
N ILE A 26 -0.83 3.86 -0.41
CA ILE A 26 -2.22 3.93 0.01
C ILE A 26 -2.77 2.50 -0.01
N LEU A 27 -3.35 2.06 1.10
CA LEU A 27 -4.04 0.78 1.19
C LEU A 27 -5.49 1.02 1.55
N GLU A 28 -6.37 0.63 0.64
CA GLU A 28 -7.81 0.71 0.86
C GLU A 28 -8.39 -0.70 0.98
N ARG A 29 -9.35 -0.86 1.89
CA ARG A 29 -10.16 -2.08 1.93
C ARG A 29 -11.05 -2.12 0.71
N TYR A 30 -11.10 -3.26 0.03
CA TYR A 30 -12.00 -3.45 -1.10
C TYR A 30 -13.46 -3.20 -0.69
N SER A 31 -14.19 -2.41 -1.48
CA SER A 31 -15.52 -1.93 -1.09
C SER A 31 -16.58 -3.02 -0.88
N LYS A 32 -16.39 -4.20 -1.49
CA LYS A 32 -17.28 -5.36 -1.30
C LYS A 32 -16.74 -6.38 -0.28
N GLU A 33 -15.57 -6.14 0.32
CA GLU A 33 -15.02 -6.99 1.37
C GLU A 33 -15.89 -6.91 2.63
N LYS A 34 -16.32 -8.04 3.17
CA LYS A 34 -17.23 -8.12 4.34
C LYS A 34 -16.62 -8.83 5.54
N ILE A 35 -15.56 -9.61 5.34
CA ILE A 35 -15.01 -10.55 6.31
C ILE A 35 -13.82 -9.91 7.02
N LEU A 36 -12.94 -9.23 6.29
CA LEU A 36 -11.75 -8.62 6.90
C LEU A 36 -12.12 -7.47 7.86
N PRO A 37 -11.33 -7.23 8.91
CA PRO A 37 -11.47 -6.05 9.77
C PRO A 37 -11.20 -4.76 8.99
N ALA A 38 -11.61 -3.63 9.55
CA ALA A 38 -11.31 -2.32 8.99
C ALA A 38 -9.82 -1.97 9.16
N LEU A 39 -9.26 -1.27 8.19
CA LEU A 39 -7.92 -0.71 8.29
C LEU A 39 -7.95 0.57 9.13
N ASN A 40 -7.23 0.59 10.24
CA ASN A 40 -7.11 1.78 11.10
C ASN A 40 -6.33 2.92 10.43
N ARG A 41 -5.49 2.61 9.43
CA ARG A 41 -4.69 3.57 8.66
C ARG A 41 -4.73 3.14 7.20
N VAL A 42 -4.76 4.13 6.30
CA VAL A 42 -4.82 3.90 4.86
C VAL A 42 -3.64 4.51 4.10
N LYS A 43 -2.81 5.35 4.74
CA LYS A 43 -1.60 5.94 4.14
C LYS A 43 -0.37 5.50 4.93
N PHE A 44 0.66 5.04 4.22
CA PHE A 44 1.87 4.46 4.80
C PHE A 44 3.12 5.04 4.15
N LEU A 45 4.15 5.28 4.97
CA LEU A 45 5.50 5.54 4.51
C LEU A 45 6.33 4.26 4.71
N VAL A 46 6.58 3.56 3.61
CA VAL A 46 7.23 2.24 3.60
C VAL A 46 8.68 2.39 3.14
N PRO A 47 9.67 1.84 3.85
CA PRO A 47 11.04 1.82 3.35
C PRO A 47 11.14 1.15 1.99
N GLN A 48 11.90 1.74 1.07
CA GLN A 48 11.99 1.27 -0.31
C GLN A 48 12.61 -0.13 -0.47
N ASP A 49 13.43 -0.53 0.49
CA ASP A 49 14.16 -1.79 0.58
C ASP A 49 13.35 -2.92 1.20
N PHE A 50 12.18 -2.63 1.79
CA PHE A 50 11.28 -3.67 2.28
C PHE A 50 10.82 -4.56 1.14
N THR A 51 10.67 -5.85 1.41
CA THR A 51 9.99 -6.76 0.49
C THR A 51 8.48 -6.65 0.63
N MET A 52 7.76 -7.04 -0.42
CA MET A 52 6.30 -7.12 -0.37
C MET A 52 5.83 -8.05 0.76
N GLY A 53 6.53 -9.16 1.01
CA GLY A 53 6.23 -10.08 2.12
C GLY A 53 6.39 -9.43 3.50
N GLN A 54 7.43 -8.61 3.70
CA GLN A 54 7.59 -7.84 4.93
C GLN A 54 6.46 -6.81 5.11
N PHE A 55 6.07 -6.14 4.03
CA PHE A 55 4.95 -5.20 4.06
C PHE A 55 3.64 -5.91 4.40
N VAL A 56 3.34 -7.04 3.77
CA VAL A 56 2.16 -7.88 4.06
C VAL A 56 2.12 -8.31 5.53
N ALA A 57 3.26 -8.77 6.08
CA ALA A 57 3.34 -9.20 7.48
C ALA A 57 3.02 -8.07 8.48
N ILE A 58 3.44 -6.84 8.16
CA ILE A 58 3.12 -5.66 8.99
C ILE A 58 1.62 -5.37 8.94
N ILE A 59 1.03 -5.37 7.75
CA ILE A 59 -0.42 -5.15 7.58
C ILE A 59 -1.21 -6.25 8.29
N TRP A 60 -0.78 -7.51 8.18
CA TRP A 60 -1.36 -8.65 8.86
C TRP A 60 -1.39 -8.47 10.38
N ASN A 61 -0.24 -8.07 10.96
CA ASN A 61 -0.12 -7.83 12.40
C ASN A 61 -1.01 -6.67 12.86
N TRP A 62 -1.12 -5.60 12.07
CA TRP A 62 -1.99 -4.46 12.42
C TRP A 62 -3.48 -4.77 12.33
N MET A 63 -3.88 -5.64 11.41
CA MET A 63 -5.27 -6.10 11.31
C MET A 63 -5.62 -7.15 12.37
N GLY A 64 -4.63 -7.69 13.10
CA GLY A 64 -4.86 -8.74 14.10
C GLY A 64 -5.35 -10.06 13.50
N LEU A 65 -4.99 -10.35 12.25
CA LEU A 65 -5.46 -11.54 11.55
C LEU A 65 -4.81 -12.81 12.11
N THR A 66 -5.57 -13.90 12.18
CA THR A 66 -5.05 -15.24 12.52
C THR A 66 -4.65 -15.99 11.26
N SER A 67 -3.77 -17.00 11.38
CA SER A 67 -3.14 -17.71 10.24
C SER A 67 -4.10 -18.31 9.20
N MET A 68 -5.41 -18.43 9.48
CA MET A 68 -6.43 -18.89 8.53
C MET A 68 -6.99 -17.81 7.61
N GLN A 69 -6.74 -16.51 7.86
CA GLN A 69 -7.35 -15.42 7.11
C GLN A 69 -6.45 -14.93 5.97
N VAL A 70 -6.60 -15.47 4.78
CA VAL A 70 -5.84 -15.01 3.60
C VAL A 70 -6.47 -13.74 3.03
N PHE A 71 -5.65 -12.72 2.75
CA PHE A 71 -6.07 -11.54 1.98
C PHE A 71 -5.08 -11.25 0.86
N TYR A 72 -5.56 -10.58 -0.19
CA TYR A 72 -4.78 -10.29 -1.40
C TYR A 72 -4.66 -8.79 -1.59
N PHE A 73 -3.48 -8.33 -1.97
CA PHE A 73 -3.29 -6.97 -2.48
C PHE A 73 -3.64 -6.96 -3.96
N LEU A 74 -4.64 -6.16 -4.34
CA LEU A 74 -4.88 -5.83 -5.74
C LEU A 74 -4.11 -4.56 -6.06
N MET A 75 -3.07 -4.69 -6.87
CA MET A 75 -2.42 -3.55 -7.49
C MET A 75 -3.03 -3.33 -8.87
N ASN A 76 -3.33 -2.06 -9.19
CA ASN A 76 -4.00 -1.54 -10.39
C ASN A 76 -4.19 -2.51 -11.59
N ARG A 77 -5.41 -2.50 -12.15
CA ARG A 77 -5.95 -3.11 -13.41
C ARG A 77 -5.58 -4.53 -13.83
N ASN A 78 -4.40 -5.06 -13.53
CA ASN A 78 -3.92 -6.33 -14.09
C ASN A 78 -3.96 -7.52 -13.12
N HIS A 79 -4.63 -7.39 -11.96
CA HIS A 79 -4.89 -8.50 -11.02
C HIS A 79 -3.67 -9.41 -10.76
N SER A 80 -2.46 -8.86 -10.82
CA SER A 80 -1.24 -9.66 -10.78
C SER A 80 -0.88 -9.93 -9.34
N LEU A 81 -0.69 -11.22 -9.01
CA LEU A 81 -0.15 -11.65 -7.73
C LEU A 81 1.26 -11.08 -7.59
N VAL A 82 1.47 -10.21 -6.60
CA VAL A 82 2.77 -9.57 -6.35
C VAL A 82 3.73 -10.62 -5.80
N ASN A 83 4.93 -10.69 -6.38
CA ASN A 83 6.00 -11.53 -5.85
C ASN A 83 6.42 -11.01 -4.46
N MET A 84 6.27 -11.86 -3.44
CA MET A 84 6.55 -11.51 -2.03
C MET A 84 8.03 -11.18 -1.77
N SER A 85 8.94 -11.65 -2.62
CA SER A 85 10.37 -11.38 -2.51
C SER A 85 10.80 -10.07 -3.18
N THR A 86 9.92 -9.46 -3.98
CA THR A 86 10.23 -8.20 -4.67
C THR A 86 10.21 -7.03 -3.69
N THR A 87 11.15 -6.09 -3.85
CA THR A 87 11.21 -4.88 -3.04
C THR A 87 10.06 -3.94 -3.35
N MET A 88 9.64 -3.16 -2.36
CA MET A 88 8.59 -2.15 -2.49
C MET A 88 8.98 -1.10 -3.54
N ALA A 89 10.28 -0.77 -3.70
CA ALA A 89 10.76 0.10 -4.78
C ALA A 89 10.41 -0.43 -6.17
N ASN A 90 10.69 -1.72 -6.41
CA ASN A 90 10.43 -2.35 -7.70
C ASN A 90 8.93 -2.48 -7.96
N VAL A 91 8.17 -2.88 -6.93
CA VAL A 91 6.70 -2.93 -6.97
C VAL A 91 6.11 -1.55 -7.28
N TYR A 92 6.64 -0.50 -6.66
CA TYR A 92 6.22 0.88 -6.88
C TYR A 92 6.52 1.36 -8.29
N ALA A 93 7.70 1.04 -8.83
CA ALA A 93 8.08 1.40 -10.19
C ALA A 93 7.19 0.77 -11.26
N THR A 94 6.68 -0.45 -11.03
CA THR A 94 5.81 -1.16 -11.98
C THR A 94 4.36 -0.70 -12.00
N VAL A 95 3.92 0.02 -10.97
CA VAL A 95 2.49 0.36 -10.75
C VAL A 95 2.23 1.86 -10.67
N LYS A 96 3.28 2.70 -10.78
CA LYS A 96 3.18 4.16 -10.77
C LYS A 96 2.51 4.66 -12.06
N ASP A 97 1.19 4.51 -12.14
CA ASP A 97 0.32 5.15 -13.12
C ASP A 97 -0.02 6.54 -12.58
N GLU A 98 0.48 7.59 -13.25
CA GLU A 98 0.25 9.06 -13.17
C GLU A 98 0.07 9.76 -11.79
N ASP A 99 -0.64 9.18 -10.84
CA ASP A 99 -0.73 9.62 -9.46
C ASP A 99 0.52 9.14 -8.72
N SER A 100 1.24 10.01 -8.02
CA SER A 100 2.49 9.69 -7.31
C SER A 100 2.32 8.80 -6.06
N PHE A 101 1.52 7.73 -6.17
CA PHE A 101 1.12 6.80 -5.11
C PHE A 101 0.98 5.38 -5.63
N LEU A 102 1.20 4.42 -4.73
CA LEU A 102 0.73 3.05 -4.88
C LEU A 102 -0.72 2.99 -4.35
N LYS A 103 -1.67 2.53 -5.17
CA LYS A 103 -3.07 2.24 -4.77
C LYS A 103 -3.36 0.76 -4.98
#